data_AF-A0A0G9MUX3-F1
#
_entry.id   AF-A0A0G9MUX3-F1
#
_cell.length_a   1.000
_cell.length_b   1.000
_cell.length_c   1.000
_cell.angle_alpha   90.00
_cell.angle_beta   90.00
_cell.angle_gamma   90.00
#
_symmetry.space_group_name_H-M   'P 1'
#
loop_
_entity.id
_entity.type
_entity.pdbx_description
1 polymer ?
#
loop_
_entity_poly.entity_id
_entity_poly.type
_entity_poly.pdbx_seq_one_letter_code
_entity_poly.pdbx_strand_id
1 'polypeptide(L)'
;MRKIALVAAISAAALSLAACSESTEQNAEDAVDGAAADTAANADAMGEAVEDATADAAANVDQAAENVDDAAAAAEGEMQNESTAEAQAD
;
A
#
# COMPACT_ATOMS: atom_id res chain seq x y z
N MET A 1 -31.25 -17.65 -55.84
CA MET A 1 -31.47 -16.64 -54.78
C MET A 1 -31.23 -17.16 -53.37
N ARG A 2 -31.79 -18.30 -52.94
CA ARG A 2 -31.59 -18.84 -51.56
C ARG A 2 -30.13 -19.12 -51.17
N LYS A 3 -29.29 -19.55 -52.12
CA LYS A 3 -27.87 -19.90 -51.86
C LYS A 3 -26.97 -18.68 -51.61
N ILE A 4 -27.31 -17.52 -52.19
CA ILE A 4 -26.52 -16.28 -52.04
C ILE A 4 -26.83 -15.61 -50.70
N ALA A 5 -28.10 -15.66 -50.27
CA ALA A 5 -28.52 -15.15 -48.96
C ALA A 5 -27.85 -15.88 -47.79
N LEU A 6 -27.65 -17.21 -47.90
CA LEU A 6 -26.98 -17.99 -46.86
C LEU A 6 -25.48 -17.66 -46.73
N VAL A 7 -24.80 -17.43 -47.85
CA VAL A 7 -23.37 -17.07 -47.83
C VAL A 7 -23.19 -15.69 -47.18
N ALA A 8 -24.01 -14.71 -47.53
CA ALA A 8 -23.95 -13.38 -46.93
C ALA A 8 -24.22 -13.38 -45.41
N ALA A 9 -25.15 -14.21 -44.94
CA ALA A 9 -25.45 -14.35 -43.51
C ALA A 9 -24.28 -14.96 -42.72
N ILE A 10 -23.59 -15.96 -43.29
CA ILE A 10 -22.42 -16.59 -42.66
C ILE A 10 -21.24 -15.61 -42.61
N SER A 11 -21.03 -14.82 -43.65
CA SER A 11 -19.98 -13.78 -43.67
C SER A 11 -20.22 -12.70 -42.62
N ALA A 12 -21.49 -12.28 -42.44
CA ALA A 12 -21.86 -11.30 -41.42
C ALA A 12 -21.67 -11.84 -40.00
N ALA A 13 -22.02 -13.11 -39.76
CA ALA A 13 -21.82 -13.76 -38.47
C ALA A 13 -20.33 -13.93 -38.12
N ALA A 14 -19.48 -14.25 -39.11
CA ALA A 14 -18.04 -14.34 -38.93
C ALA A 14 -17.41 -12.97 -38.57
N LEU A 15 -17.88 -11.89 -39.21
CA LEU A 15 -17.44 -10.52 -38.88
C LEU A 15 -17.85 -10.09 -37.47
N SER A 16 -19.06 -10.44 -37.02
CA SER A 16 -19.49 -10.14 -35.64
C SER A 16 -18.70 -10.92 -34.60
N LEU A 17 -18.28 -12.15 -34.90
CA LEU A 17 -17.48 -12.96 -33.99
C LEU A 17 -16.05 -12.42 -33.87
N ALA A 18 -15.47 -11.94 -34.99
CA ALA A 18 -14.17 -11.25 -34.99
C ALA A 18 -14.21 -9.94 -34.20
N ALA A 19 -15.28 -9.14 -34.34
CA ALA A 19 -15.45 -7.91 -33.57
C ALA A 19 -15.66 -8.18 -32.06
N CYS A 20 -16.37 -9.25 -31.69
CA CYS A 20 -16.48 -9.68 -30.30
C CYS A 20 -15.13 -10.18 -29.75
N SER A 21 -14.27 -10.79 -30.57
CA SER A 21 -12.93 -11.22 -30.16
C SER A 21 -11.99 -10.04 -29.89
N GLU A 22 -11.98 -9.03 -30.77
CA GLU A 22 -11.12 -7.85 -30.61
C GLU A 22 -11.56 -6.98 -29.44
N SER A 23 -12.88 -6.82 -29.24
CA SER A 23 -13.39 -6.15 -28.05
C SER A 23 -13.11 -6.93 -26.76
N THR A 24 -13.10 -8.27 -26.81
CA THR A 24 -12.72 -9.09 -25.65
C THR A 24 -11.23 -8.95 -25.34
N GLU A 25 -10.38 -8.90 -26.36
CA GLU A 25 -8.93 -8.70 -26.20
C GLU A 25 -8.62 -7.32 -25.61
N GLN A 26 -9.21 -6.25 -26.16
CA GLN A 26 -9.10 -4.90 -25.58
C GLN A 26 -9.59 -4.85 -24.12
N ASN A 27 -10.75 -5.42 -23.81
CA ASN A 27 -11.25 -5.44 -22.43
C ASN A 27 -10.34 -6.26 -21.50
N ALA A 28 -9.68 -7.30 -22.02
CA ALA A 28 -8.73 -8.09 -21.25
C ALA A 28 -7.43 -7.32 -21.00
N GLU A 29 -6.93 -6.60 -22.00
CA GLU A 29 -5.78 -5.69 -21.85
C GLU A 29 -6.09 -4.58 -20.84
N ASP A 30 -7.24 -3.90 -20.97
CA ASP A 30 -7.70 -2.87 -20.04
C ASP A 30 -7.86 -3.42 -18.61
N ALA A 31 -8.34 -4.67 -18.47
CA ALA A 31 -8.47 -5.31 -17.17
C ALA A 31 -7.11 -5.67 -16.55
N VAL A 32 -6.14 -6.08 -17.36
CA VAL A 32 -4.77 -6.35 -16.91
C VAL A 32 -4.08 -5.05 -16.50
N ASP A 33 -4.18 -4.00 -17.31
CA ASP A 33 -3.63 -2.69 -17.00
C ASP A 33 -4.30 -2.08 -15.77
N GLY A 34 -5.62 -2.22 -15.64
CA GLY A 34 -6.37 -1.83 -14.45
C GLY A 34 -5.92 -2.59 -13.20
N ALA A 35 -5.76 -3.91 -13.30
CA ALA A 35 -5.27 -4.72 -12.17
C ALA A 35 -3.83 -4.37 -11.77
N ALA A 36 -2.97 -4.04 -12.75
CA ALA A 36 -1.61 -3.56 -12.49
C ALA A 36 -1.61 -2.19 -11.81
N ALA A 37 -2.45 -1.26 -12.28
CA ALA A 37 -2.62 0.06 -11.67
C ALA A 37 -3.16 -0.03 -10.24
N ASP A 38 -4.17 -0.86 -9.99
CA ASP A 38 -4.72 -1.10 -8.65
C ASP A 38 -3.67 -1.73 -7.72
N THR A 39 -2.86 -2.66 -8.24
CA THR A 39 -1.76 -3.26 -7.47
C THR A 39 -0.71 -2.21 -7.11
N ALA A 40 -0.32 -1.35 -8.06
CA ALA A 40 0.63 -0.28 -7.81
C ALA A 40 0.09 0.73 -6.78
N ALA A 41 -1.14 1.19 -6.93
CA ALA A 41 -1.76 2.12 -6.00
C ALA A 41 -1.88 1.55 -4.57
N ASN A 42 -2.23 0.26 -4.44
CA ASN A 42 -2.28 -0.39 -3.14
C ASN A 42 -0.89 -0.61 -2.54
N ALA A 43 0.11 -0.92 -3.37
CA ALA A 43 1.50 -1.06 -2.92
C ALA A 43 2.06 0.27 -2.41
N ASP A 44 1.80 1.37 -3.12
CA ASP A 44 2.20 2.71 -2.71
C ASP A 44 1.51 3.11 -1.40
N ALA A 45 0.18 2.92 -1.30
CA ALA A 45 -0.56 3.22 -0.07
C ALA A 45 -0.10 2.36 1.13
N MET A 46 0.25 1.09 0.91
CA MET A 46 0.86 0.25 1.95
C MET A 46 2.25 0.74 2.33
N GLY A 47 3.05 1.19 1.37
CA GLY A 47 4.38 1.76 1.61
C GLY A 47 4.30 2.99 2.52
N GLU A 48 3.45 3.95 2.17
CA GLU A 48 3.21 5.16 2.96
C GLU A 48 2.73 4.81 4.38
N ALA A 49 1.77 3.89 4.52
CA ALA A 49 1.27 3.48 5.83
C ALA A 49 2.34 2.79 6.71
N VAL A 50 3.26 2.03 6.10
CA VAL A 50 4.37 1.40 6.81
C VAL A 50 5.41 2.44 7.22
N GLU A 51 5.71 3.41 6.37
CA GLU A 51 6.64 4.51 6.69
C GLU A 51 6.12 5.33 7.89
N ASP A 52 4.86 5.73 7.86
CA ASP A 52 4.21 6.45 8.96
C ASP A 52 4.20 5.63 10.26
N ALA A 53 3.80 4.36 10.19
CA ALA A 53 3.82 3.48 11.36
C ALA A 53 5.22 3.28 11.94
N THR A 54 6.25 3.24 11.08
CA THR A 54 7.65 3.13 11.51
C THR A 54 8.13 4.42 12.17
N ALA A 55 7.75 5.58 11.63
CA ALA A 55 8.07 6.88 12.22
C ALA A 55 7.42 7.04 13.61
N ASP A 56 6.14 6.68 13.75
CA ASP A 56 5.45 6.69 15.03
C ASP A 56 6.08 5.71 16.02
N ALA A 57 6.46 4.50 15.58
CA ALA A 57 7.14 3.54 16.43
C ALA A 57 8.49 4.07 16.91
N ALA A 58 9.28 4.72 16.05
CA ALA A 58 10.55 5.33 16.42
C ALA A 58 10.35 6.44 17.47
N ALA A 59 9.40 7.35 17.26
CA ALA A 59 9.09 8.41 18.22
C ALA A 59 8.65 7.86 19.59
N ASN A 60 7.86 6.78 19.61
CA ASN A 60 7.46 6.11 20.85
C ASN A 60 8.65 5.45 21.56
N VAL A 61 9.60 4.88 20.82
CA VAL A 61 10.81 4.30 21.39
C VAL A 61 11.70 5.37 22.00
N ASP A 62 11.90 6.50 21.31
CA ASP A 62 12.67 7.63 21.82
C ASP A 62 12.03 8.17 23.12
N GLN A 63 10.72 8.37 23.13
CA GLN A 63 10.00 8.79 24.33
C GLN A 63 10.09 7.76 25.46
N ALA A 64 10.05 6.47 25.15
CA ALA A 64 10.22 5.41 26.15
C ALA A 64 11.63 5.42 26.74
N ALA A 65 12.66 5.70 25.94
CA ALA A 65 14.04 5.84 26.40
C ALA A 65 14.18 7.07 27.33
N GLU A 66 13.66 8.23 26.93
CA GLU A 66 13.64 9.44 27.78
C GLU A 66 12.96 9.17 29.13
N ASN A 67 11.80 8.50 29.12
CA ASN A 67 11.10 8.13 30.36
C ASN A 67 11.90 7.18 31.26
N VAL A 68 12.69 6.27 30.66
CA VAL A 68 13.57 5.36 31.40
C VAL A 68 14.73 6.12 32.03
N ASP A 69 15.35 7.05 31.29
CA ASP A 69 16.42 7.90 31.80
C ASP A 69 15.92 8.81 32.93
N ASP A 70 14.75 9.43 32.78
CA ASP A 70 14.10 10.21 33.84
C ASP A 70 13.83 9.37 35.10
N ALA A 71 13.34 8.14 34.93
CA ALA A 71 13.09 7.23 36.04
C ALA A 71 14.39 6.79 36.73
N ALA A 72 15.47 6.58 35.96
CA ALA A 72 16.78 6.25 36.50
C ALA A 72 17.37 7.42 37.30
N ALA A 73 17.34 8.63 36.76
CA ALA A 73 17.79 9.85 37.44
C ALA A 73 16.97 10.12 38.72
N ALA A 74 15.65 9.86 38.70
CA ALA A 74 14.82 9.98 39.89
C ALA A 74 15.22 8.96 40.98
N ALA A 75 15.44 7.70 40.61
CA ALA A 75 15.89 6.67 41.54
C ALA A 75 17.29 6.96 42.11
N GLU A 76 18.19 7.49 41.29
CA GLU A 76 19.52 7.93 41.72
C GLU A 76 19.44 9.10 42.70
N GLY A 77 18.68 10.15 42.38
CA GLY A 77 18.48 11.29 43.27
C GLY A 77 17.94 10.87 44.65
N GLU A 78 17.04 9.88 44.70
CA GLU A 78 16.56 9.29 45.95
C GLU A 78 17.66 8.54 46.73
N MET A 79 18.50 7.77 46.03
CA MET A 79 19.60 7.01 46.66
C MET A 79 20.73 7.91 47.16
N GLN A 80 21.04 8.97 46.42
CA GLN A 80 22.15 9.89 46.70
C GLN A 80 21.73 11.12 47.53
N ASN A 81 20.42 11.27 47.78
CA ASN A 81 19.83 12.41 48.50
C ASN A 81 20.19 13.76 47.83
N GLU A 82 19.99 13.81 46.52
CA GLU A 82 20.15 14.97 45.67
C GLU A 82 18.90 15.17 44.80
N SER A 83 18.82 16.29 44.07
CA SER A 83 17.69 16.50 43.17
C SER A 83 17.81 15.66 41.90
N THR A 84 16.68 15.27 41.29
CA THR A 84 16.67 14.56 40.00
C THR A 84 17.45 15.31 38.93
N ALA A 85 17.44 16.65 38.94
CA ALA A 85 18.18 17.47 37.99
C ALA A 85 19.71 17.42 38.21
N GLU A 86 20.17 17.22 39.45
CA GLU A 86 21.58 16.99 39.74
C GLU A 86 21.99 15.58 39.30
N ALA A 87 21.20 14.56 39.63
CA ALA A 87 21.43 13.18 39.19
C ALA A 87 21.43 13.03 37.65
N GLN A 88 20.58 13.80 36.95
CA GLN A 88 20.54 13.78 35.48
C GLN A 88 21.76 14.44 34.81
N ALA A 89 22.57 15.18 35.58
CA ALA A 89 23.71 15.94 35.09
C ALA A 89 25.08 15.31 35.42
N ASP A 90 25.11 14.23 36.21
CA ASP A 90 26.32 13.49 36.62
C ASP A 90 26.79 12.48 35.56
#